data_AF-A0A948FEI9-F1
#
_entry.id   AF-A0A948FEI9-F1
#
_cell.length_a   1.000
_cell.length_b   1.000
_cell.length_c   1.000
_cell.angle_alpha   90.00
_cell.angle_beta   90.00
_cell.angle_gamma   90.00
#
_symmetry.space_group_name_H-M   'P 1'
#
loop_
_entity.id
_entity.type
_entity.pdbx_description
1 polymer ?
#
loop_
_entity_poly.entity_id
_entity_poly.type
_entity_poly.pdbx_seq_one_letter_code
_entity_poly.pdbx_strand_id
1 'polypeptide(L)'
;MTNNIIELTPFRADLTRALTRQGERLLASTDLAEEVAELEPLEAYYIVREIGLNQALPILLELSPEQLETCIDLDCWNRFDFAADSLDEWLTAFALAGSETLATSFFSLSHVVQLLFLTQTVTVYDPDTDQVPPEDEESDTRRAMTPDGFYLLELKTELPLKIHPFSLLDAMYQYDPTATHLLLSEVRVDLPTQIEEEALRFRSGRMQDIGFVTPDEATVLFSRPARQPLPRPQKPIDNAITRLPSVYAAPLIETTLFQRALSLITDQEYLSLLEQEIVWAINSAVIAYGEKTQEIKQITDIAERVRDTISLGLESLLASQETNLALDSPAAAAQAAGLLNIWCITDLFRHGFAATLSLRQEVQQAMQSPGFSDWYNLPETEQSDEPADRLERAFITALLKRHPLHSGFDPASAESVKAFANLAEINLAHTRLKKLIARIDCQA
;
A
#
# COMPACT_ATOMS: atom_id res chain seq x y z
N MET A 1 10.94 24.56 -31.16
CA MET A 1 10.22 24.55 -29.88
C MET A 1 8.73 24.54 -30.19
N THR A 2 8.19 23.36 -30.47
CA THR A 2 6.75 23.16 -30.60
C THR A 2 6.16 23.37 -29.24
N ASN A 3 5.40 24.46 -29.09
CA ASN A 3 4.63 24.76 -27.89
C ASN A 3 3.55 23.68 -27.79
N ASN A 4 3.89 22.57 -27.12
CA ASN A 4 2.99 21.45 -26.93
C ASN A 4 1.97 21.92 -25.88
N ILE A 5 0.90 22.57 -26.36
CA ILE A 5 -0.26 22.87 -25.53
C ILE A 5 -0.77 21.50 -25.09
N ILE A 6 -0.46 21.14 -23.85
CA ILE A 6 -0.99 19.94 -23.23
C ILE A 6 -2.47 20.21 -23.02
N GLU A 7 -3.33 19.53 -23.76
CA GLU A 7 -4.76 19.58 -23.51
C GLU A 7 -5.04 19.05 -22.08
N LEU A 8 -5.76 19.84 -21.29
CA LEU A 8 -6.16 19.47 -19.94
C LEU A 8 -7.35 18.50 -20.05
N THR A 9 -7.06 17.20 -20.10
CA THR A 9 -8.07 16.14 -20.09
C THR A 9 -8.58 15.93 -18.65
N PRO A 10 -9.78 15.34 -18.45
CA PRO A 10 -10.31 15.08 -17.11
C PRO A 10 -9.32 14.32 -16.22
N PHE A 11 -8.74 13.23 -16.74
CA PHE A 11 -7.70 12.48 -16.02
C PHE A 11 -6.46 13.30 -15.66
N ARG A 12 -5.99 14.20 -16.53
CA ARG A 12 -4.86 15.08 -16.20
C ARG A 12 -5.24 16.12 -15.14
N ALA A 13 -6.50 16.56 -15.12
CA ALA A 13 -7.01 17.43 -14.06
C ALA A 13 -7.03 16.69 -12.72
N ASP A 14 -7.49 15.43 -12.69
CA ASP A 14 -7.53 14.60 -11.48
C ASP A 14 -6.12 14.29 -10.96
N LEU A 15 -5.18 13.93 -11.84
CA LEU A 15 -3.77 13.80 -11.48
C LEU A 15 -3.20 15.09 -10.89
N THR A 16 -3.50 16.25 -11.51
CA THR A 16 -3.03 17.54 -11.00
C THR A 16 -3.59 17.81 -9.61
N ARG A 17 -4.89 17.53 -9.38
CA ARG A 17 -5.53 17.69 -8.07
C ARG A 17 -4.88 16.80 -7.01
N ALA A 18 -4.75 15.49 -7.29
CA ALA A 18 -4.10 14.53 -6.39
C ALA A 18 -2.67 14.98 -6.04
N LEU A 19 -1.89 15.44 -7.02
CA LEU A 19 -0.51 15.90 -6.79
C LEU A 19 -0.42 17.22 -6.03
N THR A 20 -1.44 18.07 -6.11
CA THR A 20 -1.48 19.31 -5.32
C THR A 20 -1.87 19.07 -3.86
N ARG A 21 -2.51 17.95 -3.54
CA ARG A 21 -2.90 17.55 -2.17
C ARG A 21 -1.71 16.93 -1.43
N GLN A 22 -0.71 17.76 -1.16
CA GLN A 22 0.46 17.41 -0.35
C GLN A 22 0.33 17.97 1.07
N GLY A 23 0.97 17.29 2.01
CA GLY A 23 0.90 17.65 3.42
C GLY A 23 1.29 19.09 3.74
N GLU A 24 2.43 19.56 3.25
CA GLU A 24 2.88 20.95 3.46
C GLU A 24 1.89 21.98 2.90
N ARG A 25 1.24 21.68 1.77
CA ARG A 25 0.24 22.56 1.14
C ARG A 25 -1.05 22.60 1.95
N LEU A 26 -1.50 21.44 2.47
CA LEU A 26 -2.68 21.37 3.32
C LEU A 26 -2.47 22.18 4.61
N LEU A 27 -1.31 22.02 5.27
CA LEU A 27 -0.97 22.80 6.46
C LEU A 27 -0.93 24.32 6.22
N ALA A 28 -0.69 24.75 4.97
CA ALA A 28 -0.74 26.15 4.57
C ALA A 28 -2.13 26.62 4.11
N SER A 29 -3.12 25.73 4.05
CA SER A 29 -4.47 26.06 3.58
C SER A 29 -5.22 26.95 4.56
N THR A 30 -6.03 27.85 4.02
CA THR A 30 -6.97 28.65 4.80
C THR A 30 -8.24 27.89 5.16
N ASP A 31 -8.50 26.75 4.51
CA ASP A 31 -9.67 25.90 4.72
C ASP A 31 -9.26 24.44 4.93
N LEU A 32 -8.37 24.22 5.91
CA LEU A 32 -7.80 22.90 6.20
C LEU A 32 -8.88 21.86 6.48
N ALA A 33 -9.93 22.22 7.22
CA ALA A 33 -11.00 21.30 7.61
C ALA A 33 -11.79 20.78 6.40
N GLU A 34 -12.20 21.67 5.48
CA GLU A 34 -12.90 21.26 4.25
C GLU A 34 -12.00 20.41 3.36
N GLU A 35 -10.73 20.83 3.17
CA GLU A 35 -9.81 20.07 2.32
C GLU A 35 -9.46 18.68 2.89
N VAL A 36 -9.32 18.54 4.21
CA VAL A 36 -9.08 17.24 4.85
C VAL A 36 -10.32 16.34 4.77
N ALA A 37 -11.51 16.90 4.98
CA ALA A 37 -12.76 16.14 4.87
C ALA A 37 -13.02 15.56 3.48
N GLU A 38 -12.47 16.20 2.43
CA GLU A 38 -12.56 15.73 1.04
C GLU A 38 -11.54 14.64 0.66
N LEU A 39 -10.57 14.32 1.53
CA LEU A 39 -9.56 13.30 1.24
C LEU A 39 -10.18 11.89 1.33
N GLU A 40 -9.80 11.03 0.41
CA GLU A 40 -10.05 9.60 0.59
C GLU A 40 -9.26 9.08 1.81
N PRO A 41 -9.76 8.09 2.57
CA PRO A 41 -9.08 7.59 3.77
C PRO A 41 -7.62 7.16 3.55
N LEU A 42 -7.33 6.52 2.41
CA LEU A 42 -5.97 6.12 2.04
C LEU A 42 -5.07 7.33 1.69
N GLU A 43 -5.63 8.38 1.08
CA GLU A 43 -4.90 9.62 0.78
C GLU A 43 -4.52 10.35 2.08
N ALA A 44 -5.46 10.47 3.02
CA ALA A 44 -5.21 11.04 4.34
C ALA A 44 -4.08 10.33 5.08
N TYR A 45 -4.07 8.98 5.08
CA TYR A 45 -2.99 8.20 5.67
C TYR A 45 -1.62 8.56 5.08
N TYR A 46 -1.48 8.54 3.75
CA TYR A 46 -0.19 8.82 3.12
C TYR A 46 0.30 10.25 3.36
N ILE A 47 -0.61 11.22 3.42
CA ILE A 47 -0.29 12.61 3.76
C ILE A 47 0.26 12.72 5.19
N VAL A 48 -0.38 12.05 6.17
CA VAL A 48 0.09 12.04 7.56
C VAL A 48 1.47 11.38 7.65
N ARG A 49 1.69 10.29 6.93
CA ARG A 49 2.98 9.59 6.88
C ARG A 49 4.08 10.42 6.20
N GLU A 50 3.74 11.17 5.16
CA GLU A 50 4.67 12.07 4.45
C GLU A 50 5.20 13.17 5.38
N ILE A 51 4.31 13.82 6.13
CA ILE A 51 4.67 14.91 7.07
C ILE A 51 5.31 14.36 8.36
N GLY A 52 4.90 13.15 8.76
CA GLY A 52 5.24 12.52 10.03
C GLY A 52 4.31 12.97 11.17
N LEU A 53 3.98 12.03 12.06
CA LEU A 53 3.00 12.22 13.15
C LEU A 53 3.27 13.44 14.02
N ASN A 54 4.54 13.75 14.31
CA ASN A 54 4.94 14.89 15.15
C ASN A 54 4.51 16.25 14.59
N GLN A 55 4.32 16.36 13.27
CA GLN A 55 3.96 17.58 12.56
C GLN A 55 2.51 17.53 12.04
N ALA A 56 1.87 16.37 12.08
CA ALA A 56 0.57 16.14 11.46
C ALA A 56 -0.61 16.58 12.34
N LEU A 57 -0.40 17.01 13.59
CA LEU A 57 -1.49 17.34 14.53
C LEU A 57 -2.60 18.22 13.91
N PRO A 58 -2.32 19.32 13.18
CA PRO A 58 -3.39 20.12 12.57
C PRO A 58 -4.26 19.32 11.60
N ILE A 59 -3.69 18.37 10.85
CA ILE A 59 -4.45 17.49 9.94
C ILE A 59 -5.19 16.40 10.74
N LEU A 60 -4.53 15.81 11.75
CA LEU A 60 -5.12 14.77 12.59
C LEU A 60 -6.41 15.22 13.28
N LEU A 61 -6.50 16.48 13.67
CA LEU A 61 -7.69 17.06 14.30
C LEU A 61 -8.88 17.19 13.34
N GLU A 62 -8.63 17.25 12.03
CA GLU A 62 -9.66 17.42 11.00
C GLU A 62 -10.04 16.09 10.33
N LEU A 63 -9.38 14.98 10.70
CA LEU A 63 -9.71 13.67 10.14
C LEU A 63 -11.13 13.24 10.54
N SER A 64 -11.87 12.69 9.57
CA SER A 64 -13.09 11.96 9.86
C SER A 64 -12.79 10.67 10.63
N PRO A 65 -13.76 10.09 11.36
CA PRO A 65 -13.57 8.81 12.03
C PRO A 65 -13.12 7.69 11.08
N GLU A 66 -13.62 7.67 9.84
CA GLU A 66 -13.24 6.70 8.83
C GLU A 66 -11.79 6.87 8.35
N GLN A 67 -11.34 8.11 8.16
CA GLN A 67 -9.96 8.42 7.80
C GLN A 67 -9.00 8.03 8.93
N LEU A 68 -9.34 8.35 10.18
CA LEU A 68 -8.54 7.96 11.34
C LEU A 68 -8.51 6.43 11.51
N GLU A 69 -9.65 5.75 11.41
CA GLU A 69 -9.72 4.28 11.49
C GLU A 69 -8.84 3.62 10.41
N THR A 70 -8.86 4.14 9.19
CA THR A 70 -8.00 3.65 8.10
C THR A 70 -6.52 3.83 8.41
N CYS A 71 -6.14 4.96 9.02
CA CYS A 71 -4.78 5.17 9.49
C CYS A 71 -4.35 4.10 10.51
N ILE A 72 -5.21 3.80 11.49
CA ILE A 72 -4.92 2.80 12.51
C ILE A 72 -4.83 1.39 11.89
N ASP A 73 -5.72 1.03 10.97
CA ASP A 73 -5.70 -0.27 10.30
C ASP A 73 -4.41 -0.52 9.48
N LEU A 74 -3.85 0.55 8.90
CA LEU A 74 -2.64 0.49 8.07
C LEU A 74 -1.35 0.53 8.90
N ASP A 75 -1.35 1.20 10.05
CA ASP A 75 -0.13 1.48 10.82
C ASP A 75 0.01 0.67 12.11
N CYS A 76 -1.11 0.27 12.73
CA CYS A 76 -1.12 -0.34 14.07
C CYS A 76 -1.27 -1.87 14.05
N TRP A 77 -1.01 -2.51 12.92
CA TRP A 77 -1.14 -3.95 12.76
C TRP A 77 0.07 -4.55 12.06
N ASN A 78 0.63 -5.60 12.66
CA ASN A 78 1.63 -6.45 12.03
C ASN A 78 0.98 -7.75 11.57
N ARG A 79 0.55 -7.78 10.30
CA ARG A 79 -0.26 -8.87 9.73
C ARG A 79 -1.58 -9.05 10.49
N PHE A 80 -1.61 -9.97 11.46
CA PHE A 80 -2.78 -10.33 12.24
C PHE A 80 -2.71 -9.84 13.68
N ASP A 81 -1.53 -9.37 14.12
CA ASP A 81 -1.31 -8.94 15.49
C ASP A 81 -1.47 -7.42 15.58
N PHE A 82 -2.27 -6.96 16.53
CA PHE A 82 -2.41 -5.54 16.85
C PHE A 82 -1.23 -5.07 17.70
N ALA A 83 -0.69 -3.91 17.34
CA ALA A 83 0.46 -3.30 17.98
C ALA A 83 0.02 -2.06 18.79
N ALA A 84 -0.26 -2.26 20.08
CA ALA A 84 -0.71 -1.16 20.95
C ALA A 84 0.33 -0.04 21.08
N ASP A 85 1.63 -0.35 21.02
CA ASP A 85 2.70 0.64 21.00
C ASP A 85 2.62 1.55 19.77
N SER A 86 2.21 1.01 18.62
CA SER A 86 1.97 1.79 17.41
C SER A 86 0.77 2.73 17.57
N LEU A 87 -0.36 2.25 18.14
CA LEU A 87 -1.50 3.13 18.42
C LEU A 87 -1.14 4.23 19.45
N ASP A 88 -0.33 3.91 20.45
CA ASP A 88 0.18 4.88 21.41
C ASP A 88 1.00 6.00 20.73
N GLU A 89 1.73 5.72 19.63
CA GLU A 89 2.39 6.77 18.87
C GLU A 89 1.40 7.76 18.23
N TRP A 90 0.28 7.27 17.70
CA TRP A 90 -0.79 8.10 17.17
C TRP A 90 -1.49 8.91 18.27
N LEU A 91 -1.82 8.25 19.39
CA LEU A 91 -2.44 8.91 20.55
C LEU A 91 -1.52 9.99 21.15
N THR A 92 -0.19 9.79 21.12
CA THR A 92 0.78 10.79 21.58
C THR A 92 0.64 12.11 20.84
N ALA A 93 0.34 12.09 19.53
CA ALA A 93 0.11 13.32 18.78
C ALA A 93 -1.11 14.08 19.31
N PHE A 94 -2.22 13.40 19.59
CA PHE A 94 -3.42 14.02 20.17
C PHE A 94 -3.23 14.49 21.61
N ALA A 95 -2.44 13.76 22.41
CA ALA A 95 -2.14 14.14 23.78
C ALA A 95 -1.44 15.51 23.89
N LEU A 96 -0.68 15.92 22.86
CA LEU A 96 -0.08 17.25 22.78
C LEU A 96 -1.11 18.39 22.71
N ALA A 97 -2.32 18.11 22.21
CA ALA A 97 -3.43 19.07 22.15
C ALA A 97 -4.24 19.15 23.46
N GLY A 98 -4.10 18.17 24.36
CA GLY A 98 -4.75 18.14 25.67
C GLY A 98 -5.52 16.84 25.95
N SER A 99 -5.95 16.67 27.20
CA SER A 99 -6.65 15.45 27.65
C SER A 99 -8.00 15.25 26.97
N GLU A 100 -8.78 16.32 26.78
CA GLU A 100 -10.08 16.24 26.11
C GLU A 100 -9.92 15.74 24.67
N THR A 101 -8.97 16.30 23.90
CA THR A 101 -8.67 15.86 22.54
C THR A 101 -8.17 14.42 22.48
N LEU A 102 -7.30 14.02 23.43
CA LEU A 102 -6.87 12.63 23.54
C LEU A 102 -8.06 11.68 23.73
N ALA A 103 -8.98 12.02 24.64
CA ALA A 103 -10.16 11.20 24.91
C ALA A 103 -11.12 11.16 23.71
N THR A 104 -11.41 12.31 23.09
CA THR A 104 -12.33 12.37 21.93
C THR A 104 -11.76 11.60 20.74
N SER A 105 -10.46 11.69 20.48
CA SER A 105 -9.80 10.92 19.42
C SER A 105 -9.74 9.43 19.71
N PHE A 106 -9.59 9.01 20.98
CA PHE A 106 -9.67 7.59 21.32
C PHE A 106 -11.09 7.05 21.16
N PHE A 107 -12.10 7.80 21.60
CA PHE A 107 -13.50 7.41 21.47
C PHE A 107 -14.05 7.45 20.04
N SER A 108 -13.39 8.16 19.11
CA SER A 108 -13.78 8.17 17.70
C SER A 108 -13.34 6.92 16.93
N LEU A 109 -12.36 6.17 17.46
CA LEU A 109 -11.97 4.87 16.93
C LEU A 109 -13.10 3.85 17.10
N SER A 110 -13.09 2.79 16.29
CA SER A 110 -14.07 1.73 16.45
C SER A 110 -13.98 1.09 17.84
N HIS A 111 -15.14 0.73 18.38
CA HIS A 111 -15.27 0.14 19.73
C HIS A 111 -14.34 -1.05 19.95
N VAL A 112 -14.18 -1.89 18.93
CA VAL A 112 -13.30 -3.08 18.97
C VAL A 112 -11.82 -2.71 19.09
N VAL A 113 -11.38 -1.60 18.48
CA VAL A 113 -9.99 -1.10 18.63
C VAL A 113 -9.77 -0.53 20.03
N GLN A 114 -10.78 0.17 20.57
CA GLN A 114 -10.72 0.69 21.95
C GLN A 114 -10.58 -0.45 22.96
N LEU A 115 -11.42 -1.49 22.84
CA LEU A 115 -11.34 -2.71 23.65
C LEU A 115 -9.99 -3.40 23.52
N LEU A 116 -9.50 -3.55 22.29
CA LEU A 116 -8.24 -4.24 22.00
C LEU A 116 -7.04 -3.53 22.64
N PHE A 117 -6.98 -2.20 22.53
CA PHE A 117 -5.93 -1.40 23.15
C PHE A 117 -5.97 -1.50 24.68
N LEU A 118 -7.14 -1.33 25.31
CA LEU A 118 -7.26 -1.44 26.77
C LEU A 118 -6.94 -2.85 27.26
N THR A 119 -7.40 -3.88 26.56
CA THR A 119 -7.09 -5.28 26.88
C THR A 119 -5.60 -5.57 26.84
N GLN A 120 -4.83 -4.94 25.96
CA GLN A 120 -3.37 -5.12 25.90
C GLN A 120 -2.61 -4.27 26.93
N THR A 121 -3.19 -3.19 27.45
CA THR A 121 -2.45 -2.20 28.26
C THR A 121 -2.79 -2.24 29.75
N VAL A 122 -3.99 -2.71 30.12
CA VAL A 122 -4.43 -2.82 31.51
C VAL A 122 -5.13 -4.15 31.78
N THR A 123 -5.03 -4.60 33.03
CA THR A 123 -5.92 -5.63 33.60
C THR A 123 -6.96 -4.92 34.47
N VAL A 124 -8.23 -5.27 34.30
CA VAL A 124 -9.35 -4.68 35.04
C VAL A 124 -9.86 -5.72 36.03
N TYR A 125 -9.92 -5.35 37.31
CA TYR A 125 -10.51 -6.15 38.37
C TYR A 125 -11.70 -5.43 38.99
N ASP A 126 -12.73 -6.17 39.33
CA ASP A 126 -13.76 -5.76 40.28
C ASP A 126 -13.33 -6.27 41.68
N PRO A 127 -12.94 -5.38 42.60
CA PRO A 127 -12.41 -5.79 43.90
C PRO A 127 -13.44 -6.50 44.78
N ASP A 128 -14.74 -6.39 44.47
CA ASP A 128 -15.80 -7.05 45.23
C ASP A 128 -16.06 -8.48 44.75
N THR A 129 -15.82 -8.77 43.46
CA THR A 129 -16.13 -10.08 42.86
C THR A 129 -14.93 -10.90 42.44
N ASP A 130 -13.82 -10.25 42.10
CA ASP A 130 -12.68 -10.91 41.47
C ASP A 130 -11.59 -11.25 42.49
N GLN A 131 -10.82 -12.30 42.21
CA GLN A 131 -9.64 -12.60 42.99
C GLN A 131 -8.48 -11.73 42.51
N VAL A 132 -8.27 -10.62 43.21
CA VAL A 132 -7.13 -9.72 42.95
C VAL A 132 -5.84 -10.36 43.47
N PRO A 133 -4.82 -10.57 42.62
CA PRO A 133 -3.52 -11.06 43.06
C PRO A 133 -2.89 -10.11 44.09
N PRO A 134 -2.17 -10.60 45.12
CA PRO A 134 -1.45 -9.72 46.03
C PRO A 134 -0.48 -8.82 45.26
N GLU A 135 -0.30 -7.58 45.72
CA GLU A 135 0.73 -6.71 45.14
C GLU A 135 2.10 -7.33 45.40
N ASP A 136 2.88 -7.48 44.35
CA ASP A 136 4.28 -7.86 44.46
C ASP A 136 5.09 -6.59 44.75
N GLU A 137 5.54 -6.43 46.00
CA GLU A 137 6.33 -5.27 46.45
C GLU A 137 7.65 -5.10 45.67
N GLU A 138 8.12 -6.16 44.99
CA GLU A 138 9.31 -6.13 44.13
C GLU A 138 8.98 -5.75 42.66
N SER A 139 7.71 -5.74 42.28
CA SER A 139 7.24 -5.38 40.94
C SER A 139 6.90 -3.89 40.82
N ASP A 140 7.32 -3.24 39.73
CA ASP A 140 6.95 -1.85 39.40
C ASP A 140 5.54 -1.76 38.78
N THR A 141 4.70 -2.80 38.91
CA THR A 141 3.32 -2.79 38.42
C THR A 141 2.46 -1.84 39.26
N ARG A 142 2.10 -0.71 38.66
CA ARG A 142 1.25 0.28 39.32
C ARG A 142 -0.21 -0.14 39.23
N ARG A 143 -0.91 -0.01 40.37
CA ARG A 143 -2.35 -0.18 40.47
C ARG A 143 -3.02 1.15 40.82
N ALA A 144 -4.24 1.33 40.34
CA ALA A 144 -5.06 2.49 40.68
C ALA A 144 -6.54 2.12 40.65
N MET A 145 -7.31 2.69 41.58
CA MET A 145 -8.78 2.65 41.49
C MET A 145 -9.25 3.61 40.40
N THR A 146 -10.28 3.21 39.66
CA THR A 146 -10.99 4.11 38.75
C THR A 146 -11.60 5.29 39.53
N PRO A 147 -11.78 6.47 38.91
CA PRO A 147 -12.37 7.64 39.57
C PRO A 147 -13.78 7.41 40.14
N ASP A 148 -14.56 6.49 39.56
CA ASP A 148 -15.88 6.08 40.03
C ASP A 148 -15.84 5.05 41.18
N GLY A 149 -14.66 4.50 41.49
CA GLY A 149 -14.42 3.55 42.57
C GLY A 149 -14.85 2.11 42.29
N PHE A 150 -15.27 1.77 41.07
CA PHE A 150 -15.79 0.43 40.75
C PHE A 150 -14.71 -0.59 40.40
N TYR A 151 -13.64 -0.17 39.74
CA TYR A 151 -12.63 -1.09 39.23
C TYR A 151 -11.24 -0.75 39.78
N LEU A 152 -10.49 -1.80 40.11
CA LEU A 152 -9.06 -1.73 40.36
C LEU A 152 -8.35 -2.06 39.06
N LEU A 153 -7.51 -1.15 38.59
CA LEU A 153 -6.73 -1.29 37.37
C LEU A 153 -5.29 -1.66 37.71
N GLU A 154 -4.71 -2.57 36.95
CA GLU A 154 -3.30 -2.95 37.01
C GLU A 154 -2.67 -2.77 35.64
N LEU A 155 -1.55 -2.05 35.57
CA LEU A 155 -0.83 -1.86 34.31
C LEU A 155 -0.21 -3.16 33.81
N LYS A 156 -0.26 -3.40 32.51
CA LYS A 156 0.56 -4.41 31.83
C LYS A 156 1.87 -3.77 31.40
N THR A 157 2.98 -4.11 32.06
CA THR A 157 4.29 -3.44 31.90
C THR A 157 5.12 -3.96 30.73
N GLU A 158 4.56 -4.84 29.89
CA GLU A 158 5.27 -5.50 28.79
C GLU A 158 5.48 -4.58 27.58
N LEU A 159 4.84 -3.41 27.54
CA LEU A 159 4.81 -2.51 26.39
C LEU A 159 5.49 -1.15 26.70
N PRO A 160 6.37 -0.65 25.82
CA PRO A 160 7.05 0.64 26.01
C PRO A 160 6.18 1.83 25.56
N LEU A 161 5.05 2.06 26.24
CA LEU A 161 4.11 3.13 25.89
C LEU A 161 4.64 4.51 26.30
N LYS A 162 4.43 5.52 25.44
CA LYS A 162 4.75 6.93 25.67
C LYS A 162 3.71 7.60 26.55
N ILE A 163 2.42 7.30 26.33
CA ILE A 163 1.34 7.72 27.21
C ILE A 163 1.16 6.66 28.28
N HIS A 164 1.18 7.09 29.53
CA HIS A 164 0.84 6.20 30.63
C HIS A 164 -0.66 5.81 30.53
N PRO A 165 -1.03 4.51 30.52
CA PRO A 165 -2.43 4.11 30.29
C PRO A 165 -3.45 4.75 31.24
N PHE A 166 -3.08 4.95 32.51
CA PHE A 166 -3.96 5.67 33.45
C PHE A 166 -4.20 7.14 33.06
N SER A 167 -3.26 7.81 32.38
CA SER A 167 -3.49 9.18 31.90
C SER A 167 -4.52 9.22 30.76
N LEU A 168 -4.54 8.21 29.89
CA LEU A 168 -5.60 8.07 28.90
C LEU A 168 -6.95 7.80 29.58
N LEU A 169 -6.99 6.86 30.52
CA LEU A 169 -8.22 6.52 31.25
C LEU A 169 -8.76 7.68 32.09
N ASP A 170 -7.89 8.47 32.72
CA ASP A 170 -8.29 9.70 33.42
C ASP A 170 -8.92 10.70 32.45
N ALA A 171 -8.34 10.86 31.26
CA ALA A 171 -8.90 11.72 30.21
C ALA A 171 -10.26 11.20 29.73
N MET A 172 -10.39 9.89 29.52
CA MET A 172 -11.65 9.25 29.13
C MET A 172 -12.74 9.44 30.18
N TYR A 173 -12.43 9.22 31.47
CA TYR A 173 -13.38 9.44 32.56
C TYR A 173 -13.79 10.90 32.70
N GLN A 174 -12.89 11.86 32.45
CA GLN A 174 -13.22 13.29 32.46
C GLN A 174 -14.17 13.65 31.32
N TYR A 175 -14.02 13.00 30.15
CA TYR A 175 -14.83 13.27 28.96
C TYR A 175 -16.18 12.56 28.99
N ASP A 176 -16.18 11.23 29.13
CA ASP A 176 -17.38 10.40 29.22
C ASP A 176 -17.20 9.27 30.25
N PRO A 177 -17.60 9.49 31.51
CA PRO A 177 -17.52 8.48 32.57
C PRO A 177 -18.35 7.23 32.25
N THR A 178 -19.48 7.38 31.56
CA THR A 178 -20.42 6.28 31.31
C THR A 178 -19.85 5.35 30.25
N ALA A 179 -19.38 5.90 29.14
CA ALA A 179 -18.72 5.12 28.09
C ALA A 179 -17.47 4.42 28.62
N THR A 180 -16.64 5.13 29.40
CA THR A 180 -15.42 4.55 30.00
C THR A 180 -15.74 3.38 30.93
N HIS A 181 -16.74 3.54 31.81
CA HIS A 181 -17.16 2.48 32.71
C HIS A 181 -17.65 1.22 31.96
N LEU A 182 -18.45 1.40 30.91
CA LEU A 182 -18.95 0.30 30.10
C LEU A 182 -17.80 -0.42 29.39
N LEU A 183 -16.86 0.33 28.80
CA LEU A 183 -15.70 -0.23 28.12
C LEU A 183 -14.82 -1.06 29.07
N LEU A 184 -14.56 -0.57 30.30
CA LEU A 184 -13.81 -1.32 31.31
C LEU A 184 -14.56 -2.57 31.79
N SER A 185 -15.89 -2.50 31.89
CA SER A 185 -16.71 -3.67 32.21
C SER A 185 -16.54 -4.77 31.16
N GLU A 186 -16.48 -4.41 29.88
CA GLU A 186 -16.29 -5.36 28.78
C GLU A 186 -14.87 -5.92 28.75
N VAL A 187 -13.85 -5.06 28.90
CA VAL A 187 -12.43 -5.50 29.01
C VAL A 187 -12.22 -6.51 30.15
N ARG A 188 -12.96 -6.38 31.25
CA ARG A 188 -12.92 -7.33 32.38
C ARG A 188 -13.56 -8.68 32.05
N VAL A 189 -14.68 -8.68 31.34
CA VAL A 189 -15.56 -9.86 31.19
C VAL A 189 -15.28 -10.64 29.92
N ASP A 190 -14.94 -9.95 28.83
CA ASP A 190 -14.76 -10.57 27.52
C ASP A 190 -13.40 -11.25 27.41
N LEU A 191 -13.36 -12.34 26.65
CA LEU A 191 -12.14 -13.09 26.42
C LEU A 191 -11.23 -12.30 25.45
N PRO A 192 -9.95 -12.04 25.77
CA PRO A 192 -9.06 -11.29 24.89
C PRO A 192 -9.00 -11.81 23.46
N THR A 193 -8.99 -13.13 23.28
CA THR A 193 -8.96 -13.74 21.94
C THR A 193 -10.24 -13.47 21.12
N GLN A 194 -11.39 -13.32 21.79
CA GLN A 194 -12.64 -12.96 21.09
C GLN A 194 -12.58 -11.52 20.58
N ILE A 195 -12.07 -10.59 21.39
CA ILE A 195 -11.87 -9.19 21.01
C ILE A 195 -10.89 -9.10 19.84
N GLU A 196 -9.78 -9.84 19.89
CA GLU A 196 -8.77 -9.91 18.83
C GLU A 196 -9.35 -10.42 17.51
N GLU A 197 -10.07 -11.54 17.52
CA GLU A 197 -10.69 -12.12 16.33
C GLU A 197 -11.72 -11.17 15.70
N GLU A 198 -12.53 -10.51 16.53
CA GLU A 198 -13.54 -9.58 16.06
C GLU A 198 -12.93 -8.30 15.46
N ALA A 199 -11.95 -7.70 16.14
CA ALA A 199 -11.20 -6.56 15.63
C ALA A 199 -10.51 -6.90 14.30
N LEU A 200 -9.86 -8.06 14.21
CA LEU A 200 -9.21 -8.51 12.98
C LEU A 200 -10.21 -8.71 11.84
N ARG A 201 -11.41 -9.26 12.12
CA ARG A 201 -12.47 -9.43 11.12
C ARG A 201 -12.95 -8.08 10.58
N PHE A 202 -13.21 -7.11 11.44
CA PHE A 202 -13.64 -5.77 11.02
C PHE A 202 -12.57 -5.04 10.21
N ARG A 203 -11.33 -5.03 10.70
CA ARG A 203 -10.19 -4.50 9.96
C ARG A 203 -10.05 -5.17 8.60
N SER A 204 -10.10 -6.49 8.53
CA SER A 204 -9.95 -7.23 7.27
C SER A 204 -10.99 -6.81 6.24
N GLY A 205 -12.23 -6.57 6.66
CA GLY A 205 -13.28 -6.03 5.79
C GLY A 205 -12.91 -4.64 5.24
N ARG A 206 -12.56 -3.69 6.12
CA ARG A 206 -12.20 -2.33 5.70
C ARG A 206 -10.96 -2.29 4.79
N MET A 207 -9.96 -3.13 5.09
CA MET A 207 -8.76 -3.27 4.25
C MET A 207 -9.10 -3.82 2.87
N GLN A 208 -10.01 -4.79 2.79
CA GLN A 208 -10.50 -5.31 1.50
C GLN A 208 -11.28 -4.25 0.71
N ASP A 209 -12.08 -3.41 1.36
CA ASP A 209 -12.87 -2.35 0.70
C ASP A 209 -11.97 -1.34 -0.04
N ILE A 210 -10.78 -1.05 0.50
CA ILE A 210 -9.79 -0.20 -0.16
C ILE A 210 -8.79 -0.99 -1.02
N GLY A 211 -8.94 -2.30 -1.18
CA GLY A 211 -8.16 -3.13 -2.11
C GLY A 211 -6.91 -3.79 -1.54
N PHE A 212 -6.69 -3.76 -0.21
CA PHE A 212 -5.73 -4.63 0.47
C PHE A 212 -6.36 -6.01 0.69
N VAL A 213 -6.36 -6.80 -0.38
CA VAL A 213 -6.92 -8.16 -0.41
C VAL A 213 -6.07 -9.18 0.37
N THR A 214 -6.59 -10.39 0.56
CA THR A 214 -5.82 -11.46 1.22
C THR A 214 -4.58 -11.85 0.39
N PRO A 215 -3.51 -12.42 1.00
CA PRO A 215 -2.33 -12.85 0.25
C PRO A 215 -2.64 -13.80 -0.91
N ASP A 216 -3.60 -14.71 -0.73
CA ASP A 216 -4.02 -15.65 -1.77
C ASP A 216 -4.68 -14.93 -2.94
N GLU A 217 -5.59 -13.98 -2.68
CA GLU A 217 -6.20 -13.13 -3.69
C GLU A 217 -5.16 -12.24 -4.39
N ALA A 218 -4.21 -11.70 -3.64
CA ALA A 218 -3.13 -10.86 -4.17
C ALA A 218 -2.26 -11.64 -5.16
N THR A 219 -2.07 -12.95 -4.97
CA THR A 219 -1.31 -13.80 -5.92
C THR A 219 -1.97 -13.89 -7.30
N VAL A 220 -3.27 -13.62 -7.42
CA VAL A 220 -4.02 -13.64 -8.69
C VAL A 220 -3.42 -12.65 -9.70
N LEU A 221 -2.86 -11.53 -9.25
CA LEU A 221 -2.13 -10.57 -10.09
C LEU A 221 -1.02 -11.23 -10.93
N PHE A 222 -0.38 -12.26 -10.40
CA PHE A 222 0.72 -12.97 -11.04
C PHE A 222 0.31 -14.32 -11.63
N SER A 223 -0.99 -14.54 -11.79
CA SER A 223 -1.54 -15.70 -12.49
C SER A 223 -1.62 -15.45 -13.99
N ARG A 224 -1.68 -16.52 -14.78
CA ARG A 224 -1.91 -16.40 -16.24
C ARG A 224 -3.21 -15.64 -16.49
N PRO A 225 -3.25 -14.68 -17.43
CA PRO A 225 -4.45 -13.89 -17.70
C PRO A 225 -5.59 -14.78 -18.20
N ALA A 226 -6.82 -14.39 -17.85
CA ALA A 226 -8.01 -15.08 -18.33
C ALA A 226 -8.20 -14.85 -19.84
N ARG A 227 -8.87 -15.79 -20.53
CA ARG A 227 -9.23 -15.62 -21.94
C ARG A 227 -10.42 -14.68 -22.13
N GLN A 228 -11.18 -14.45 -21.06
CA GLN A 228 -12.33 -13.56 -21.00
C GLN A 228 -12.09 -12.57 -19.86
N PRO A 229 -12.57 -11.32 -19.98
CA PRO A 229 -12.43 -10.35 -18.91
C PRO A 229 -13.10 -10.81 -17.62
N LEU A 230 -12.44 -10.56 -16.49
CA LEU A 230 -13.04 -10.71 -15.18
C LEU A 230 -14.19 -9.70 -14.99
N PRO A 231 -15.18 -10.03 -14.15
CA PRO A 231 -16.15 -9.04 -13.70
C PRO A 231 -15.43 -7.85 -13.06
N ARG A 232 -15.89 -6.65 -13.39
CA ARG A 232 -15.43 -5.45 -12.71
C ARG A 232 -16.00 -5.38 -11.30
N PRO A 233 -15.28 -4.74 -10.37
CA PRO A 233 -15.87 -4.35 -9.11
C PRO A 233 -17.09 -3.43 -9.32
N GLN A 234 -17.91 -3.34 -8.27
CA GLN A 234 -19.10 -2.50 -8.31
C GLN A 234 -18.73 -1.03 -8.49
N LYS A 235 -19.65 -0.27 -9.10
CA LYS A 235 -19.46 1.17 -9.24
C LYS A 235 -19.29 1.80 -7.85
N PRO A 236 -18.35 2.75 -7.71
CA PRO A 236 -18.31 3.57 -6.52
C PRO A 236 -19.64 4.31 -6.29
N ILE A 237 -20.04 4.45 -5.02
CA ILE A 237 -21.27 5.14 -4.61
C ILE A 237 -20.87 6.41 -3.84
N ASP A 238 -20.18 7.35 -4.48
CA ASP A 238 -19.89 8.67 -3.91
C ASP A 238 -19.52 9.70 -5.01
N ASN A 239 -19.23 10.93 -4.58
CA ASN A 239 -18.80 12.05 -5.42
C ASN A 239 -17.32 12.40 -5.18
N ALA A 240 -16.45 11.42 -4.92
CA ALA A 240 -15.02 11.68 -4.70
C ALA A 240 -14.42 12.49 -5.86
N ILE A 241 -13.67 13.55 -5.52
CA ILE A 241 -13.07 14.46 -6.51
C ILE A 241 -12.00 13.74 -7.35
N THR A 242 -11.18 12.92 -6.68
CA THR A 242 -10.27 11.94 -7.26
C THR A 242 -10.06 10.84 -6.23
N ARG A 243 -9.79 9.63 -6.69
CA ARG A 243 -9.51 8.49 -5.80
C ARG A 243 -8.04 8.18 -5.65
N LEU A 244 -7.19 8.84 -6.42
CA LEU A 244 -5.75 8.57 -6.41
C LEU A 244 -5.08 9.34 -5.29
N PRO A 245 -4.45 8.66 -4.31
CA PRO A 245 -3.49 9.32 -3.45
C PRO A 245 -2.36 9.94 -4.27
N SER A 246 -1.78 11.05 -3.80
CA SER A 246 -0.66 11.74 -4.46
C SER A 246 0.50 10.79 -4.81
N VAL A 247 0.82 9.85 -3.92
CA VAL A 247 1.85 8.81 -4.09
C VAL A 247 1.57 7.85 -5.24
N TYR A 248 0.30 7.66 -5.62
CA TYR A 248 -0.12 6.82 -6.76
C TYR A 248 -0.27 7.64 -8.03
N ALA A 249 -0.65 8.91 -7.90
CA ALA A 249 -0.75 9.85 -9.01
C ALA A 249 0.62 10.19 -9.60
N ALA A 250 1.68 10.28 -8.78
CA ALA A 250 3.01 10.69 -9.23
C ALA A 250 3.59 9.81 -10.36
N PRO A 251 3.58 8.46 -10.26
CA PRO A 251 3.99 7.61 -11.39
C PRO A 251 3.11 7.79 -12.64
N LEU A 252 1.84 8.14 -12.50
CA LEU A 252 0.92 8.25 -13.64
C LEU A 252 1.13 9.52 -14.48
N ILE A 253 2.04 10.42 -14.09
CA ILE A 253 2.43 11.60 -14.90
C ILE A 253 3.17 11.17 -16.17
N GLU A 254 3.97 10.11 -16.09
CA GLU A 254 4.79 9.64 -17.21
C GLU A 254 3.93 9.22 -18.39
N THR A 255 4.33 9.64 -19.59
CA THR A 255 3.56 9.42 -20.82
C THR A 255 3.73 8.00 -21.36
N THR A 256 3.16 7.03 -20.66
CA THR A 256 3.02 5.64 -21.09
C THR A 256 1.81 5.46 -22.01
N LEU A 257 1.67 4.29 -22.65
CA LEU A 257 0.46 3.98 -23.40
C LEU A 257 -0.78 4.00 -22.49
N PHE A 258 -0.63 3.53 -21.25
CA PHE A 258 -1.69 3.55 -20.24
C PHE A 258 -2.15 4.98 -19.90
N GLN A 259 -1.21 5.89 -19.59
CA GLN A 259 -1.50 7.30 -19.31
C GLN A 259 -2.23 7.97 -20.49
N ARG A 260 -1.75 7.71 -21.71
CA ARG A 260 -2.34 8.25 -22.95
C ARG A 260 -3.75 7.71 -23.17
N ALA A 261 -3.99 6.44 -22.87
CA ALA A 261 -5.31 5.82 -22.96
C ALA A 261 -6.30 6.43 -21.94
N LEU A 262 -5.89 6.57 -20.68
CA LEU A 262 -6.69 7.21 -19.63
C LEU A 262 -7.03 8.67 -19.98
N SER A 263 -6.08 9.38 -20.59
CA SER A 263 -6.28 10.77 -21.03
C SER A 263 -7.36 10.92 -22.11
N LEU A 264 -7.73 9.84 -22.82
CA LEU A 264 -8.80 9.86 -23.82
C LEU A 264 -10.20 9.58 -23.23
N ILE A 265 -10.28 9.20 -21.95
CA ILE A 265 -11.55 8.98 -21.26
C ILE A 265 -12.12 10.32 -20.81
N THR A 266 -13.33 10.64 -21.27
CA THR A 266 -14.02 11.91 -20.95
C THR A 266 -15.16 11.75 -19.95
N ASP A 267 -15.63 10.52 -19.73
CA ASP A 267 -16.68 10.21 -18.76
C ASP A 267 -16.08 10.16 -17.36
N GLN A 268 -16.48 11.11 -16.50
CA GLN A 268 -15.95 11.27 -15.15
C GLN A 268 -16.33 10.11 -14.22
N GLU A 269 -17.56 9.57 -14.34
CA GLU A 269 -17.97 8.42 -13.52
C GLU A 269 -17.13 7.19 -13.88
N TYR A 270 -16.90 7.01 -15.18
CA TYR A 270 -16.09 5.90 -15.65
C TYR A 270 -14.62 6.06 -15.27
N LEU A 271 -14.10 7.28 -15.31
CA LEU A 271 -12.75 7.57 -14.86
C LEU A 271 -12.58 7.30 -13.36
N SER A 272 -13.54 7.70 -12.52
CA SER A 272 -13.54 7.39 -11.08
C SER A 272 -13.50 5.87 -10.83
N LEU A 273 -14.23 5.07 -11.61
CA LEU A 273 -14.17 3.61 -11.55
C LEU A 273 -12.76 3.09 -11.91
N LEU A 274 -12.14 3.64 -12.95
CA LEU A 274 -10.78 3.24 -13.33
C LEU A 274 -9.74 3.64 -12.27
N GLU A 275 -9.87 4.82 -11.66
CA GLU A 275 -9.02 5.23 -10.54
C GLU A 275 -9.14 4.27 -9.35
N GLN A 276 -10.35 3.83 -9.02
CA GLN A 276 -10.56 2.82 -7.99
C GLN A 276 -9.92 1.47 -8.35
N GLU A 277 -10.09 1.00 -9.60
CA GLU A 277 -9.42 -0.22 -10.06
C GLU A 277 -7.89 -0.10 -10.02
N ILE A 278 -7.33 1.10 -10.27
CA ILE A 278 -5.90 1.38 -10.14
C ILE A 278 -5.47 1.30 -8.67
N VAL A 279 -6.17 1.97 -7.76
CA VAL A 279 -5.89 1.92 -6.31
C VAL A 279 -5.90 0.47 -5.82
N TRP A 280 -6.90 -0.30 -6.20
CA TRP A 280 -7.00 -1.70 -5.80
C TRP A 280 -5.88 -2.56 -6.37
N ALA A 281 -5.51 -2.37 -7.64
CA ALA A 281 -4.40 -3.10 -8.24
C ALA A 281 -3.07 -2.78 -7.54
N ILE A 282 -2.84 -1.51 -7.17
CA ILE A 282 -1.65 -1.09 -6.42
C ILE A 282 -1.66 -1.70 -5.02
N ASN A 283 -2.76 -1.58 -4.26
CA ASN A 283 -2.87 -2.10 -2.90
C ASN A 283 -2.74 -3.63 -2.87
N SER A 284 -3.33 -4.33 -3.84
CA SER A 284 -3.14 -5.78 -4.01
C SER A 284 -1.69 -6.13 -4.33
N ALA A 285 -1.00 -5.30 -5.12
CA ALA A 285 0.43 -5.49 -5.41
C ALA A 285 1.31 -5.25 -4.19
N VAL A 286 0.99 -4.29 -3.31
CA VAL A 286 1.69 -4.08 -2.03
C VAL A 286 1.68 -5.36 -1.21
N ILE A 287 0.51 -5.99 -1.06
CA ILE A 287 0.37 -7.29 -0.36
C ILE A 287 1.16 -8.40 -1.06
N ALA A 288 1.05 -8.49 -2.40
CA ALA A 288 1.67 -9.57 -3.15
C ALA A 288 3.21 -9.49 -3.15
N TYR A 289 3.79 -8.29 -3.11
CA TYR A 289 5.22 -8.09 -2.96
C TYR A 289 5.69 -8.24 -1.50
N GLY A 290 4.78 -8.14 -0.53
CA GLY A 290 5.09 -8.27 0.90
C GLY A 290 5.78 -7.04 1.48
N GLU A 291 5.55 -5.87 0.87
CA GLU A 291 6.12 -4.59 1.32
C GLU A 291 5.26 -3.96 2.42
N LYS A 292 5.86 -3.07 3.21
CA LYS A 292 5.15 -2.37 4.30
C LYS A 292 4.43 -1.14 3.77
N THR A 293 3.21 -0.91 4.25
CA THR A 293 2.38 0.27 3.94
C THR A 293 3.01 1.60 4.39
N GLN A 294 3.93 1.53 5.35
CA GLN A 294 4.51 2.67 6.07
C GLN A 294 5.60 3.42 5.30
N GLU A 295 6.20 2.79 4.28
CA GLU A 295 7.37 3.29 3.56
C GLU A 295 6.96 3.93 2.23
N ILE A 296 6.74 5.25 2.24
CA ILE A 296 6.24 6.02 1.08
C ILE A 296 7.01 5.71 -0.22
N LYS A 297 8.34 5.63 -0.14
CA LYS A 297 9.17 5.33 -1.31
C LYS A 297 8.86 3.95 -1.91
N GLN A 298 8.73 2.91 -1.08
CA GLN A 298 8.41 1.57 -1.54
C GLN A 298 7.03 1.54 -2.20
N ILE A 299 6.08 2.30 -1.64
CA ILE A 299 4.73 2.44 -2.18
C ILE A 299 4.74 3.12 -3.54
N THR A 300 5.50 4.21 -3.72
CA THR A 300 5.68 4.85 -5.03
C THR A 300 6.34 3.91 -6.04
N ASP A 301 7.37 3.17 -5.64
CA ASP A 301 8.06 2.20 -6.51
C ASP A 301 7.11 1.07 -6.95
N ILE A 302 6.19 0.62 -6.08
CA ILE A 302 5.17 -0.37 -6.42
C ILE A 302 4.14 0.22 -7.40
N ALA A 303 3.66 1.45 -7.16
CA ALA A 303 2.73 2.13 -8.06
C ALA A 303 3.33 2.32 -9.46
N GLU A 304 4.62 2.70 -9.55
CA GLU A 304 5.39 2.76 -10.80
C GLU A 304 5.41 1.40 -11.52
N ARG A 305 5.72 0.35 -10.76
CA ARG A 305 5.79 -1.01 -11.29
C ARG A 305 4.45 -1.52 -11.82
N VAL A 306 3.36 -1.20 -11.12
CA VAL A 306 1.99 -1.55 -11.52
C VAL A 306 1.61 -0.81 -12.80
N ARG A 307 1.83 0.50 -12.86
CA ARG A 307 1.63 1.32 -14.08
C ARG A 307 2.35 0.72 -15.28
N ASP A 308 3.64 0.41 -15.15
CA ASP A 308 4.46 -0.12 -16.23
C ASP A 308 3.97 -1.47 -16.72
N THR A 309 3.62 -2.34 -15.77
CA THR A 309 3.10 -3.67 -16.09
C THR A 309 1.74 -3.57 -16.80
N ILE A 310 0.85 -2.66 -16.39
CA ILE A 310 -0.43 -2.41 -17.08
C ILE A 310 -0.18 -1.88 -18.49
N SER A 311 0.74 -0.93 -18.66
CA SER A 311 1.11 -0.38 -19.97
C SER A 311 1.62 -1.49 -20.91
N LEU A 312 2.51 -2.36 -20.43
CA LEU A 312 2.97 -3.54 -21.16
C LEU A 312 1.82 -4.48 -21.53
N GLY A 313 0.84 -4.65 -20.64
CA GLY A 313 -0.34 -5.46 -20.89
C GLY A 313 -1.21 -4.94 -22.03
N LEU A 314 -1.42 -3.62 -22.07
CA LEU A 314 -2.12 -2.96 -23.18
C LEU A 314 -1.39 -3.17 -24.51
N GLU A 315 -0.07 -2.97 -24.54
CA GLU A 315 0.73 -3.22 -25.75
C GLU A 315 0.66 -4.69 -26.19
N SER A 316 0.72 -5.62 -25.24
CA SER A 316 0.64 -7.06 -25.50
C SER A 316 -0.71 -7.46 -26.11
N LEU A 317 -1.80 -6.89 -25.62
CA LEU A 317 -3.14 -7.11 -26.18
C LEU A 317 -3.28 -6.52 -27.59
N LEU A 318 -2.78 -5.30 -27.82
CA LEU A 318 -2.81 -4.68 -29.15
C LEU A 318 -1.99 -5.47 -30.18
N ALA A 319 -0.80 -5.93 -29.79
CA ALA A 319 0.05 -6.77 -30.65
C ALA A 319 -0.63 -8.09 -31.00
N SER A 320 -1.42 -8.67 -30.08
CA SER A 320 -2.15 -9.92 -30.31
C SER A 320 -3.34 -9.78 -31.28
N GLN A 321 -3.82 -8.55 -31.53
CA GLN A 321 -4.91 -8.27 -32.47
C GLN A 321 -4.43 -8.07 -33.93
N GLU A 322 -3.14 -8.31 -34.21
CA GLU A 322 -2.49 -8.13 -35.53
C GLU A 322 -2.64 -6.72 -36.13
N THR A 323 -2.88 -5.72 -35.29
CA THR A 323 -2.96 -4.34 -35.75
C THR A 323 -1.53 -3.86 -36.04
N ASN A 324 -1.19 -3.60 -37.31
CA ASN A 324 0.08 -2.98 -37.75
C ASN A 324 0.16 -1.50 -37.33
N LEU A 325 -0.11 -1.19 -36.06
CA LEU A 325 -0.05 0.15 -35.50
C LEU A 325 1.30 0.37 -34.82
N ALA A 326 1.90 1.53 -35.08
CA ALA A 326 2.97 2.02 -34.23
C ALA A 326 2.40 2.30 -32.83
N LEU A 327 2.99 1.73 -31.78
CA LEU A 327 2.51 1.84 -30.39
C LEU A 327 2.57 3.29 -29.87
N ASP A 328 3.46 4.11 -30.43
CA ASP A 328 3.55 5.55 -30.15
C ASP A 328 2.47 6.38 -30.87
N SER A 329 1.67 5.79 -31.76
CA SER A 329 0.67 6.52 -32.53
C SER A 329 -0.56 6.91 -31.69
N PRO A 330 -1.25 8.03 -32.01
CA PRO A 330 -2.54 8.36 -31.40
C PRO A 330 -3.60 7.27 -31.59
N ALA A 331 -3.54 6.52 -32.69
CA ALA A 331 -4.45 5.40 -32.96
C ALA A 331 -4.25 4.25 -31.95
N ALA A 332 -3.01 3.96 -31.54
CA ALA A 332 -2.74 2.97 -30.51
C ALA A 332 -3.32 3.40 -29.15
N ALA A 333 -3.20 4.68 -28.79
CA ALA A 333 -3.82 5.20 -27.56
C ALA A 333 -5.35 5.09 -27.58
N ALA A 334 -5.99 5.37 -28.72
CA ALA A 334 -7.45 5.23 -28.87
C ALA A 334 -7.91 3.77 -28.76
N GLN A 335 -7.17 2.82 -29.35
CA GLN A 335 -7.46 1.40 -29.20
C GLN A 335 -7.22 0.91 -27.76
N ALA A 336 -6.14 1.38 -27.11
CA ALA A 336 -5.87 1.08 -25.71
C ALA A 336 -6.99 1.62 -24.80
N ALA A 337 -7.53 2.81 -25.06
CA ALA A 337 -8.71 3.33 -24.35
C ALA A 337 -9.95 2.44 -24.58
N GLY A 338 -10.10 1.87 -25.78
CA GLY A 338 -11.10 0.83 -26.06
C GLY A 338 -10.91 -0.44 -25.24
N LEU A 339 -9.66 -0.90 -25.06
CA LEU A 339 -9.34 -2.06 -24.20
C LEU A 339 -9.66 -1.78 -22.74
N LEU A 340 -9.47 -0.54 -22.26
CA LEU A 340 -9.85 -0.15 -20.91
C LEU A 340 -11.32 -0.38 -20.64
N ASN A 341 -12.22 -0.38 -21.63
CA ASN A 341 -13.66 -0.71 -21.45
C ASN A 341 -13.92 -2.22 -21.34
N ILE A 342 -13.05 -3.03 -21.93
CA ILE A 342 -13.23 -4.49 -22.04
C ILE A 342 -12.60 -5.18 -20.84
N TRP A 343 -11.39 -4.79 -20.46
CA TRP A 343 -10.58 -5.45 -19.44
C TRP A 343 -10.46 -4.56 -18.20
N CYS A 344 -10.60 -5.15 -17.01
CA CYS A 344 -10.28 -4.46 -15.77
C CYS A 344 -8.77 -4.28 -15.58
N ILE A 345 -8.35 -3.34 -14.74
CA ILE A 345 -6.93 -3.04 -14.49
C ILE A 345 -6.14 -4.28 -14.05
N THR A 346 -6.73 -5.13 -13.19
CA THR A 346 -6.11 -6.38 -12.73
C THR A 346 -5.80 -7.34 -13.89
N ASP A 347 -6.69 -7.46 -14.88
CA ASP A 347 -6.44 -8.31 -16.06
C ASP A 347 -5.38 -7.71 -16.98
N LEU A 348 -5.39 -6.40 -17.17
CA LEU A 348 -4.35 -5.72 -17.94
C LEU A 348 -2.96 -5.91 -17.31
N PHE A 349 -2.87 -5.80 -15.99
CA PHE A 349 -1.66 -6.15 -15.26
C PHE A 349 -1.22 -7.60 -15.53
N ARG A 350 -2.15 -8.56 -15.43
CA ARG A 350 -1.85 -9.99 -15.70
C ARG A 350 -1.37 -10.24 -17.12
N HIS A 351 -1.91 -9.52 -18.11
CA HIS A 351 -1.42 -9.58 -19.49
C HIS A 351 0.01 -9.06 -19.62
N GLY A 352 0.34 -7.95 -18.95
CA GLY A 352 1.70 -7.42 -18.95
C GLY A 352 2.67 -8.36 -18.25
N PHE A 353 2.29 -8.88 -17.08
CA PHE A 353 3.09 -9.88 -16.38
C PHE A 353 3.34 -11.13 -17.24
N ALA A 354 2.32 -11.63 -17.94
CA ALA A 354 2.45 -12.79 -18.82
C ALA A 354 3.46 -12.58 -19.96
N ALA A 355 3.56 -11.35 -20.48
CA ALA A 355 4.55 -11.02 -21.51
C ALA A 355 6.00 -11.14 -21.02
N THR A 356 6.24 -11.03 -19.70
CA THR A 356 7.57 -11.22 -19.11
C THR A 356 7.95 -12.69 -18.92
N LEU A 357 6.98 -13.61 -18.92
CA LEU A 357 7.21 -15.02 -18.60
C LEU A 357 7.99 -15.76 -19.69
N SER A 358 7.91 -15.32 -20.96
CA SER A 358 8.71 -15.89 -22.05
C SER A 358 10.20 -15.70 -21.79
N LEU A 359 10.62 -14.51 -21.34
CA LEU A 359 12.02 -14.23 -20.97
C LEU A 359 12.49 -15.15 -19.86
N ARG A 360 11.68 -15.31 -18.80
CA ARG A 360 12.03 -16.21 -17.70
C ARG A 360 12.16 -17.66 -18.16
N GLN A 361 11.26 -18.13 -19.02
CA GLN A 361 11.33 -19.48 -19.59
C GLN A 361 12.60 -19.67 -20.42
N GLU A 362 12.96 -18.69 -21.26
CA GLU A 362 14.20 -18.73 -22.05
C GLU A 362 15.45 -18.78 -21.15
N VAL A 363 15.50 -17.98 -20.08
CA VAL A 363 16.61 -18.03 -19.11
C VAL A 363 16.66 -19.36 -18.37
N GLN A 364 15.51 -19.91 -17.96
CA GLN A 364 15.44 -21.22 -17.32
C GLN A 364 15.87 -22.36 -18.24
N GLN A 365 15.59 -22.25 -19.55
CA GLN A 365 16.11 -23.18 -20.55
C GLN A 365 17.62 -23.02 -20.72
N ALA A 366 18.13 -21.79 -20.77
CA ALA A 366 19.57 -21.53 -20.84
C ALA A 366 20.33 -22.11 -19.64
N MET A 367 19.76 -22.04 -18.43
CA MET A 367 20.31 -22.66 -17.21
C MET A 367 20.47 -24.19 -17.29
N GLN A 368 19.87 -24.87 -18.27
CA GLN A 368 20.07 -26.30 -18.48
C GLN A 368 21.39 -26.60 -19.22
N SER A 369 21.99 -25.60 -19.90
CA SER A 369 23.33 -25.71 -20.49
C SER A 369 24.37 -25.62 -19.37
N PRO A 370 25.29 -26.61 -19.24
CA PRO A 370 26.33 -26.57 -18.21
C PRO A 370 27.17 -25.29 -18.26
N GLY A 371 27.58 -24.84 -19.46
CA GLY A 371 28.41 -23.63 -19.60
C GLY A 371 27.73 -22.36 -19.11
N PHE A 372 26.44 -22.20 -19.39
CA PHE A 372 25.66 -21.04 -18.92
C PHE A 372 25.39 -21.09 -17.42
N SER A 373 25.05 -22.28 -16.91
CA SER A 373 24.87 -22.52 -15.47
C SER A 373 26.14 -22.26 -14.69
N ASP A 374 27.28 -22.78 -15.16
CA ASP A 374 28.57 -22.63 -14.50
C ASP A 374 29.00 -21.16 -14.49
N TRP A 375 28.88 -20.44 -15.61
CA TRP A 375 29.15 -19.00 -15.67
C TRP A 375 28.31 -18.24 -14.64
N TYR A 376 27.00 -18.45 -14.60
CA TYR A 376 26.11 -17.71 -13.68
C TYR A 376 26.38 -18.04 -12.21
N ASN A 377 26.65 -19.30 -11.88
CA ASN A 377 26.86 -19.76 -10.50
C ASN A 377 28.31 -19.62 -9.99
N LEU A 378 29.22 -18.99 -10.78
CA LEU A 378 30.57 -18.68 -10.30
C LEU A 378 30.53 -17.96 -8.94
N PRO A 379 31.32 -18.40 -7.95
CA PRO A 379 31.46 -17.69 -6.68
C PRO A 379 31.86 -16.23 -6.91
N GLU A 380 31.35 -15.29 -6.11
CA GLU A 380 31.64 -13.84 -6.27
C GLU A 380 33.13 -13.52 -6.39
N THR A 381 33.99 -14.26 -5.69
CA THR A 381 35.46 -14.11 -5.74
C THR A 381 36.09 -14.50 -7.08
N GLU A 382 35.37 -15.24 -7.92
CA GLU A 382 35.81 -15.74 -9.22
C GLU A 382 35.09 -15.06 -10.38
N GLN A 383 34.14 -14.15 -10.09
CA GLN A 383 33.43 -13.39 -11.10
C GLN A 383 34.33 -12.32 -11.73
N SER A 384 34.05 -11.96 -12.98
CA SER A 384 34.80 -10.91 -13.66
C SER A 384 34.43 -9.53 -13.08
N ASP A 385 35.43 -8.72 -12.78
CA ASP A 385 35.23 -7.32 -12.37
C ASP A 385 34.79 -6.41 -13.54
N GLU A 386 34.78 -6.94 -14.78
CA GLU A 386 34.36 -6.20 -15.96
C GLU A 386 32.91 -5.68 -15.79
N PRO A 387 32.65 -4.38 -16.04
CA PRO A 387 31.30 -3.82 -15.91
C PRO A 387 30.25 -4.56 -16.74
N ALA A 388 30.63 -5.12 -17.89
CA ALA A 388 29.73 -5.89 -18.76
C ALA A 388 29.23 -7.19 -18.10
N ASP A 389 30.10 -7.93 -17.41
CA ASP A 389 29.74 -9.19 -16.73
C ASP A 389 28.77 -8.90 -15.56
N ARG A 390 29.04 -7.84 -14.78
CA ARG A 390 28.13 -7.39 -13.71
C ARG A 390 26.74 -7.04 -14.24
N LEU A 391 26.66 -6.33 -15.36
CA LEU A 391 25.39 -5.99 -16.01
C LEU A 391 24.64 -7.24 -16.50
N GLU A 392 25.35 -8.23 -17.04
CA GLU A 392 24.75 -9.46 -17.53
C GLU A 392 24.27 -10.37 -16.40
N ARG A 393 25.03 -10.48 -15.31
CA ARG A 393 24.60 -11.19 -14.11
C ARG A 393 23.37 -10.55 -13.50
N ALA A 394 23.36 -9.23 -13.31
CA ALA A 394 22.19 -8.51 -12.80
C ALA A 394 20.95 -8.71 -13.69
N PHE A 395 21.13 -8.66 -15.02
CA PHE A 395 20.08 -8.94 -15.99
C PHE A 395 19.50 -10.36 -15.83
N ILE A 396 20.34 -11.40 -15.73
CA ILE A 396 19.88 -12.79 -15.55
C ILE A 396 19.23 -13.00 -14.19
N THR A 397 19.82 -12.46 -13.11
CA THR A 397 19.27 -12.51 -11.76
C THR A 397 17.87 -11.93 -11.71
N ALA A 398 17.64 -10.78 -12.36
CA ALA A 398 16.34 -10.13 -12.40
C ALA A 398 15.29 -10.92 -13.18
N LEU A 399 15.66 -11.61 -14.26
CA LEU A 399 14.76 -12.46 -15.04
C LEU A 399 14.40 -13.79 -14.34
N LEU A 400 15.30 -14.32 -13.50
CA LEU A 400 15.08 -15.55 -12.74
C LEU A 400 14.16 -15.38 -11.53
N LYS A 401 13.96 -14.15 -11.05
CA LYS A 401 13.05 -13.86 -9.93
C LYS A 401 11.63 -14.36 -10.21
N ARG A 402 10.86 -14.56 -9.13
CA ARG A 402 9.43 -14.95 -9.21
C ARG A 402 8.65 -14.01 -10.13
N HIS A 403 8.95 -12.72 -10.04
CA HIS A 403 8.45 -11.66 -10.89
C HIS A 403 9.61 -11.15 -11.75
N PRO A 404 9.71 -11.51 -13.04
CA PRO A 404 10.81 -11.09 -13.89
C PRO A 404 10.86 -9.56 -14.02
N LEU A 405 12.06 -9.00 -13.98
CA LEU A 405 12.28 -7.56 -13.96
C LEU A 405 13.33 -7.11 -14.96
N HIS A 406 13.26 -5.82 -15.29
CA HIS A 406 14.23 -5.15 -16.14
C HIS A 406 15.39 -4.64 -15.27
N SER A 407 16.58 -5.21 -15.45
CA SER A 407 17.81 -4.85 -14.73
C SER A 407 19.05 -5.07 -15.59
N GLY A 408 20.20 -4.54 -15.17
CA GLY A 408 21.47 -4.69 -15.88
C GLY A 408 21.60 -3.83 -17.14
N PHE A 409 20.79 -2.77 -17.29
CA PHE A 409 20.85 -1.85 -18.44
C PHE A 409 21.50 -0.49 -18.11
N ASP A 410 21.65 -0.16 -16.83
CA ASP A 410 22.33 1.05 -16.37
C ASP A 410 23.78 0.74 -15.93
N PRO A 411 24.80 1.24 -16.65
CA PRO A 411 26.20 1.05 -16.26
C PRO A 411 26.57 1.66 -14.91
N ALA A 412 25.83 2.68 -14.43
CA ALA A 412 26.08 3.31 -13.13
C ALA A 412 25.51 2.48 -11.98
N SER A 413 24.41 1.77 -12.22
CA SER A 413 23.74 0.92 -11.24
C SER A 413 23.23 -0.36 -11.89
N ALA A 414 24.11 -1.36 -12.02
CA ALA A 414 23.79 -2.62 -12.68
C ALA A 414 22.60 -3.33 -12.00
N GLU A 415 22.49 -3.22 -10.68
CA GLU A 415 21.45 -3.84 -9.85
C GLU A 415 20.16 -3.02 -9.80
N SER A 416 20.09 -1.85 -10.45
CA SER A 416 18.84 -1.11 -10.55
C SER A 416 17.75 -2.00 -11.17
N VAL A 417 16.57 -1.99 -10.57
CA VAL A 417 15.47 -2.86 -10.96
C VAL A 417 14.23 -2.02 -11.22
N LYS A 418 13.59 -2.25 -12.36
CA LYS A 418 12.27 -1.70 -12.70
C LYS A 418 11.41 -2.75 -13.40
N ALA A 419 10.10 -2.51 -13.49
CA ALA A 419 9.24 -3.31 -14.37
C ALA A 419 9.63 -3.12 -15.85
N PHE A 420 9.25 -4.09 -16.67
CA PHE A 420 9.18 -3.88 -18.11
C PHE A 420 7.94 -3.01 -18.40
N ALA A 421 8.14 -1.88 -19.05
CA ALA A 421 7.08 -0.90 -19.30
C ALA A 421 6.43 -1.04 -20.68
N ASN A 422 7.13 -1.68 -21.62
CA ASN A 422 6.70 -1.80 -23.02
C ASN A 422 7.34 -3.01 -23.74
N LEU A 423 6.78 -3.38 -24.89
CA LEU A 423 7.23 -4.50 -25.72
C LEU A 423 8.61 -4.24 -26.34
N ALA A 424 9.04 -2.98 -26.52
CA ALA A 424 10.36 -2.68 -27.03
C ALA A 424 11.46 -3.13 -26.04
N GLU A 425 11.25 -2.90 -24.74
CA GLU A 425 12.13 -3.40 -23.68
C GLU A 425 12.15 -4.94 -23.63
N ILE A 426 11.00 -5.60 -23.80
CA ILE A 426 10.92 -7.07 -23.89
C ILE A 426 11.72 -7.61 -25.08
N ASN A 427 11.55 -7.01 -26.26
CA ASN A 427 12.26 -7.42 -27.48
C ASN A 427 13.78 -7.18 -27.37
N LEU A 428 14.17 -6.06 -26.74
CA LEU A 428 15.57 -5.77 -26.45
C LEU A 428 16.16 -6.80 -25.50
N ALA A 429 15.44 -7.17 -24.44
CA ALA A 429 15.84 -8.20 -23.49
C ALA A 429 15.98 -9.58 -24.17
N HIS A 430 15.03 -9.98 -25.02
CA HIS A 430 15.15 -11.23 -25.80
C HIS A 430 16.41 -11.22 -26.70
N THR A 431 16.65 -10.10 -27.39
CA THR A 431 17.82 -9.97 -28.27
C THR A 431 19.12 -10.05 -27.48
N ARG A 432 19.18 -9.39 -26.31
CA ARG A 432 20.33 -9.42 -25.41
C ARG A 432 20.57 -10.83 -24.86
N LEU A 433 19.52 -11.49 -24.39
CA LEU A 433 19.59 -12.85 -23.86
C LEU A 433 20.13 -13.83 -24.90
N LYS A 434 19.61 -13.80 -26.14
CA LYS A 434 20.11 -14.66 -27.24
C LYS A 434 21.58 -14.45 -27.54
N LYS A 435 22.04 -13.18 -27.54
CA LYS A 435 23.47 -12.86 -27.74
C LYS A 435 24.33 -13.37 -26.59
N LEU A 436 23.86 -13.23 -25.36
CA LEU A 436 24.59 -13.69 -24.17
C LEU A 436 24.74 -15.22 -24.16
N ILE A 437 23.65 -15.94 -24.40
CA ILE A 437 23.65 -17.41 -24.51
C ILE A 437 24.65 -17.86 -25.58
N ALA A 438 24.53 -17.30 -26.79
CA ALA A 438 25.44 -17.66 -27.88
C ALA A 438 26.91 -17.36 -27.56
N ARG A 439 27.19 -16.27 -26.83
CA ARG A 439 28.57 -15.92 -26.45
C ARG A 439 29.16 -16.90 -25.43
N ILE A 440 28.38 -17.27 -24.41
CA ILE A 440 28.84 -18.19 -23.36
C ILE A 440 28.99 -19.61 -23.92
N ASP A 441 28.03 -20.08 -24.73
CA ASP A 441 28.13 -21.39 -25.38
C ASP A 441 29.29 -21.48 -26.40
N CYS A 442 29.80 -20.36 -26.92
CA CYS A 442 31.03 -20.35 -27.74
C CYS A 442 32.33 -20.37 -26.93
N GLN A 443 32.26 -20.04 -25.64
CA GLN A 443 33.41 -19.95 -24.73
C GLN A 443 33.60 -21.22 -23.89
N ALA A 444 32.52 -22.00 -23.68
CA ALA A 444 32.54 -23.34 -23.12
C ALA A 444 32.98 -24.39 -24.15
#